data_AF-A0A959THX2-F1
#
_entry.id   AF-A0A959THX2-F1
#
_cell.length_a   1.000
_cell.length_b   1.000
_cell.length_c   1.000
_cell.angle_alpha   90.00
_cell.angle_beta   90.00
_cell.angle_gamma   90.00
#
_symmetry.space_group_name_H-M   'P 1'
#
loop_
_entity.id
_entity.type
_entity.pdbx_description
1 polymer ?
#
loop_
_entity_poly.entity_id
_entity_poly.type
_entity_poly.pdbx_seq_one_letter_code
_entity_poly.pdbx_strand_id
1 'polypeptide(L)'
;VSGNAKVSSLFVGDGVFHDGTGARDMIIRMDPLQNIYFSLQSNGANEWEFRGNTSGDLRVFANFDQRLTLQQDGDMGLGTTAPETKLDVTGNVRIADAGNVNGPDPSAALEVASTTGAVLFPRLSTGQRDALTGTPGMVVYNTDD
;
A
#
# COMPACT_ATOMS: atom_id res chain seq x y z
N VAL A 1 -50.45 8.41 9.48
CA VAL A 1 -49.15 7.72 9.51
C VAL A 1 -48.19 8.53 8.64
N SER A 2 -47.38 9.40 9.26
CA SER A 2 -46.33 10.14 8.57
C SER A 2 -45.23 9.14 8.19
N GLY A 3 -45.28 8.63 6.96
CA GLY A 3 -44.23 7.77 6.45
C GLY A 3 -42.93 8.56 6.39
N ASN A 4 -41.92 8.11 7.14
CA ASN A 4 -40.58 8.66 7.02
C ASN A 4 -40.15 8.49 5.55
N ALA A 5 -40.03 9.60 4.82
CA ALA A 5 -39.49 9.57 3.48
C ALA A 5 -38.07 8.99 3.57
N LYS A 6 -37.85 7.81 2.98
CA LYS A 6 -36.50 7.29 2.79
C LYS A 6 -35.82 8.24 1.81
N VAL A 7 -34.93 9.09 2.31
CA VAL A 7 -34.07 9.90 1.44
C VAL A 7 -33.14 8.91 0.74
N SER A 8 -33.37 8.65 -0.54
CA SER A 8 -32.66 7.61 -1.32
C SER A 8 -31.17 7.92 -1.52
N SER A 9 -30.80 9.20 -1.40
CA SER A 9 -29.42 9.65 -1.31
C SER A 9 -29.37 11.05 -0.69
N LEU A 10 -28.37 11.31 0.16
CA LEU A 10 -28.17 12.63 0.78
C LEU A 10 -27.72 13.68 -0.26
N PHE A 11 -27.12 13.23 -1.38
CA PHE A 11 -26.70 14.05 -2.52
C PHE A 11 -27.03 13.35 -3.85
N VAL A 12 -27.29 14.11 -4.91
CA VAL A 12 -27.51 13.62 -6.29
C VAL A 12 -26.38 14.18 -7.15
N GLY A 13 -25.17 13.67 -6.96
CA GLY A 13 -23.92 14.21 -7.52
C GLY A 13 -22.80 14.23 -6.49
N ASP A 14 -21.79 15.07 -6.71
CA ASP A 14 -20.70 15.27 -5.75
C ASP A 14 -21.26 15.76 -4.41
N GLY A 15 -21.04 14.99 -3.35
CA GLY A 15 -21.35 15.39 -1.99
C GLY A 15 -20.12 16.05 -1.38
N VAL A 16 -20.22 17.34 -1.02
CA VAL A 16 -19.12 18.06 -0.37
C VAL A 16 -19.52 18.47 1.04
N PHE A 17 -18.71 18.04 2.01
CA PHE A 17 -18.78 18.54 3.37
C PHE A 17 -17.60 19.51 3.56
N HIS A 18 -17.92 20.80 3.66
CA HIS A 18 -16.95 21.88 3.80
C HIS A 18 -16.77 22.25 5.27
N ASP A 19 -15.56 22.62 5.69
CA ASP A 19 -15.26 23.08 7.05
C ASP A 19 -15.71 24.53 7.34
N GLY A 20 -16.29 25.22 6.35
CA GLY A 20 -16.73 26.61 6.44
C GLY A 20 -15.64 27.66 6.19
N THR A 21 -14.37 27.25 6.05
CA THR A 21 -13.25 28.13 5.68
C THR A 21 -12.96 28.11 4.17
N GLY A 22 -13.57 27.15 3.45
CA GLY A 22 -13.38 26.95 2.01
C GLY A 22 -11.99 26.40 1.66
N ALA A 23 -11.15 26.12 2.66
CA ALA A 23 -9.80 25.64 2.48
C ALA A 23 -9.71 24.12 2.52
N ARG A 24 -10.69 23.40 3.12
CA ARG A 24 -10.68 21.94 3.24
C ARG A 24 -12.06 21.34 3.05
N ASP A 25 -12.12 20.33 2.19
CA ASP A 25 -13.36 19.65 1.82
C ASP A 25 -13.20 18.13 1.90
N MET A 26 -14.23 17.46 2.41
CA MET A 26 -14.42 16.01 2.29
C MET A 26 -15.42 15.74 1.17
N ILE A 27 -15.03 14.93 0.19
CA ILE A 27 -15.82 14.79 -1.04
C ILE A 27 -16.02 13.33 -1.41
N ILE A 28 -17.25 12.99 -1.79
CA ILE A 28 -17.60 11.71 -2.43
C ILE A 28 -17.90 12.00 -3.90
N ARG A 29 -17.13 11.37 -4.81
CA ARG A 29 -17.12 11.69 -6.24
C ARG A 29 -17.16 10.44 -7.11
N MET A 30 -17.71 10.62 -8.31
CA MET A 30 -17.60 9.67 -9.41
C MET A 30 -17.00 10.40 -10.60
N ASP A 31 -16.09 9.77 -11.34
CA ASP A 31 -15.51 10.37 -12.55
C ASP A 31 -15.96 9.65 -13.84
N PRO A 32 -15.72 10.25 -15.03
CA PRO A 32 -16.10 9.64 -16.31
C PRO A 32 -15.41 8.30 -16.61
N LEU A 33 -14.35 7.96 -15.86
CA LEU A 33 -13.66 6.66 -15.93
C LEU A 33 -14.28 5.65 -14.96
N GLN A 34 -15.43 5.98 -14.37
CA GLN A 34 -16.19 5.20 -13.39
C GLN A 34 -15.42 4.88 -12.10
N ASN A 35 -14.44 5.70 -11.75
CA ASN A 35 -13.87 5.60 -10.41
C ASN A 35 -14.89 6.15 -9.41
N ILE A 36 -15.03 5.48 -8.27
CA ILE A 36 -15.76 6.00 -7.11
C ILE A 36 -14.73 6.25 -6.05
N TYR A 37 -14.71 7.47 -5.50
CA TYR A 37 -13.70 7.80 -4.53
C TYR A 37 -14.16 8.77 -3.46
N PHE A 38 -13.47 8.65 -2.34
CA PHE A 38 -13.47 9.61 -1.27
C PHE A 38 -12.21 10.46 -1.37
N SER A 39 -12.34 11.79 -1.35
CA SER A 39 -11.23 12.73 -1.47
C SER A 39 -11.21 13.70 -0.29
N LEU A 40 -10.00 13.93 0.24
CA LEU A 40 -9.69 15.05 1.12
C LEU A 40 -8.97 16.10 0.29
N GLN A 41 -9.56 17.29 0.20
CA GLN A 41 -9.00 18.40 -0.57
C GLN A 41 -8.53 19.50 0.35
N SER A 42 -7.47 20.19 -0.07
CA SER A 42 -7.16 21.52 0.42
C SER A 42 -6.84 22.49 -0.71
N ASN A 43 -7.34 23.73 -0.62
CA ASN A 43 -7.10 24.79 -1.61
C ASN A 43 -7.28 24.35 -3.08
N GLY A 44 -8.27 23.49 -3.37
CA GLY A 44 -8.54 22.97 -4.72
C GLY A 44 -7.60 21.87 -5.22
N ALA A 45 -6.67 21.37 -4.39
CA ALA A 45 -5.82 20.22 -4.68
C ALA A 45 -6.20 19.01 -3.81
N ASN A 46 -6.04 17.81 -4.34
CA ASN A 46 -6.27 16.57 -3.59
C ASN A 46 -5.05 16.30 -2.70
N GLU A 47 -5.22 16.40 -1.38
CA GLU A 47 -4.19 15.97 -0.42
C GLU A 47 -4.15 14.44 -0.37
N TRP A 48 -5.32 13.81 -0.21
CA TRP A 48 -5.47 12.36 -0.18
C TRP A 48 -6.72 11.89 -0.91
N GLU A 49 -6.65 10.70 -1.48
CA GLU A 49 -7.79 10.08 -2.15
C GLU A 49 -7.76 8.57 -2.06
N PHE A 50 -8.92 7.99 -1.78
CA PHE A 50 -9.16 6.55 -1.77
C PHE A 50 -10.11 6.23 -2.93
N ARG A 51 -9.58 5.60 -3.98
CA ARG A 51 -10.30 5.32 -5.22
C ARG A 51 -10.55 3.83 -5.41
N GLY A 52 -11.79 3.45 -5.69
CA GLY A 52 -12.10 2.22 -6.41
C GLY A 52 -12.00 2.46 -7.92
N ASN A 53 -11.48 1.50 -8.69
CA ASN A 53 -11.53 1.51 -10.15
C ASN A 53 -12.48 0.44 -10.70
N THR A 54 -12.66 0.42 -12.03
CA THR A 54 -13.48 -0.59 -12.72
C THR A 54 -12.92 -2.01 -12.66
N SER A 55 -11.61 -2.15 -12.42
CA SER A 55 -10.97 -3.44 -12.16
C SER A 55 -11.23 -3.97 -10.74
N GLY A 56 -11.88 -3.19 -9.87
CA GLY A 56 -12.13 -3.56 -8.47
C GLY A 56 -10.97 -3.26 -7.51
N ASP A 57 -9.93 -2.57 -7.98
CA ASP A 57 -8.76 -2.24 -7.17
C ASP A 57 -9.07 -1.08 -6.22
N LEU A 58 -8.53 -1.14 -5.01
CA LEU A 58 -8.42 0.02 -4.12
C LEU A 58 -7.08 0.71 -4.36
N ARG A 59 -7.11 2.03 -4.59
CA ARG A 59 -5.92 2.85 -4.82
C ARG A 59 -5.89 4.03 -3.88
N VAL A 60 -4.71 4.36 -3.37
CA VAL A 60 -4.49 5.54 -2.53
C VAL A 60 -3.61 6.53 -3.29
N PHE A 61 -4.08 7.77 -3.41
CA PHE A 61 -3.34 8.86 -4.04
C PHE A 61 -2.96 9.92 -3.00
N ALA A 62 -1.81 10.55 -3.20
CA ALA A 62 -1.42 11.76 -2.49
C ALA A 62 -0.78 12.75 -3.46
N ASN A 63 -1.31 13.97 -3.53
CA ASN A 63 -0.92 15.00 -4.48
C ASN A 63 -0.95 14.49 -5.94
N PHE A 64 -2.02 13.80 -6.33
CA PHE A 64 -2.24 13.19 -7.65
C PHE A 64 -1.35 11.99 -8.03
N ASP A 65 -0.35 11.65 -7.21
CA ASP A 65 0.45 10.44 -7.42
C ASP A 65 -0.19 9.24 -6.71
N GLN A 66 -0.26 8.10 -7.40
CA GLN A 66 -0.66 6.83 -6.80
C GLN A 66 0.45 6.34 -5.86
N ARG A 67 0.13 6.18 -4.58
CA ARG A 67 1.06 5.73 -3.53
C ARG A 67 0.90 4.26 -3.19
N LEU A 68 -0.34 3.77 -3.20
CA LEU A 68 -0.69 2.39 -2.88
C LEU A 68 -1.72 1.85 -3.87
N THR A 69 -1.57 0.56 -4.19
CA THR A 69 -2.54 -0.25 -4.93
C THR A 69 -2.86 -1.48 -4.11
N LEU A 70 -4.13 -1.87 -4.05
CA LEU A 70 -4.55 -3.19 -3.63
C LEU A 70 -5.44 -3.73 -4.75
N GLN A 71 -4.93 -4.68 -5.51
CA GLN A 71 -5.65 -5.32 -6.59
C GLN A 71 -6.81 -6.15 -6.05
N GLN A 72 -7.82 -6.37 -6.89
CA GLN A 72 -9.00 -7.15 -6.51
C GLN A 72 -8.65 -8.58 -6.04
N ASP A 73 -7.56 -9.16 -6.55
CA ASP A 73 -7.03 -10.49 -6.18
C ASP A 73 -6.16 -10.49 -4.91
N GLY A 74 -5.99 -9.33 -4.28
CA GLY A 74 -5.35 -9.14 -2.99
C GLY A 74 -3.87 -8.76 -3.06
N ASP A 75 -3.30 -8.53 -4.24
CA ASP A 75 -1.90 -8.12 -4.38
C ASP A 75 -1.74 -6.64 -4.05
N MET A 76 -0.80 -6.32 -3.16
CA MET A 76 -0.56 -4.96 -2.68
C MET A 76 0.68 -4.35 -3.34
N GLY A 77 0.51 -3.20 -3.99
CA GLY A 77 1.59 -2.38 -4.53
C GLY A 77 1.87 -1.15 -3.67
N LEU A 78 3.13 -0.87 -3.35
CA LEU A 78 3.59 0.41 -2.80
C LEU A 78 4.49 1.10 -3.83
N GLY A 79 4.06 2.25 -4.33
CA GLY A 79 4.76 2.96 -5.41
C GLY A 79 4.64 2.31 -6.81
N THR A 80 3.90 1.21 -6.94
CA THR A 80 3.57 0.55 -8.22
C THR A 80 2.06 0.45 -8.41
N THR A 81 1.60 0.55 -9.65
CA THR A 81 0.18 0.45 -10.03
C THR A 81 -0.25 -0.95 -10.45
N ALA A 82 0.71 -1.84 -10.72
CA ALA A 82 0.49 -3.20 -11.19
C ALA A 82 1.44 -4.12 -10.41
N PRO A 83 1.16 -4.41 -9.13
CA PRO A 83 1.94 -5.38 -8.38
C PRO A 83 1.92 -6.73 -9.09
N GLU A 84 3.09 -7.37 -9.22
CA GLU A 84 3.21 -8.71 -9.84
C GLU A 84 3.28 -9.83 -8.80
N THR A 85 3.29 -9.47 -7.52
CA THR A 85 3.32 -10.40 -6.38
C THR A 85 2.50 -9.85 -5.22
N LYS A 86 2.26 -10.68 -4.20
CA LYS A 86 1.42 -10.35 -3.03
C LYS A 86 1.76 -9.02 -2.35
N LEU A 87 3.04 -8.66 -2.31
CA LEU A 87 3.50 -7.34 -1.90
C LEU A 87 4.64 -6.92 -2.83
N ASP A 88 4.37 -5.94 -3.67
CA ASP A 88 5.34 -5.36 -4.61
C ASP A 88 5.64 -3.91 -4.21
N VAL A 89 6.91 -3.58 -4.00
CA VAL A 89 7.33 -2.24 -3.60
C VAL A 89 8.32 -1.67 -4.59
N THR A 90 7.93 -0.59 -5.26
CA THR A 90 8.84 0.23 -6.06
C THR A 90 9.45 1.31 -5.17
N GLY A 91 10.69 1.09 -4.73
CA GLY A 91 11.45 2.00 -3.89
C GLY A 91 12.14 1.29 -2.72
N ASN A 92 12.60 2.07 -1.75
CA ASN A 92 13.28 1.53 -0.58
C ASN A 92 12.27 1.07 0.48
N VAL A 93 12.46 -0.14 1.03
CA VAL A 93 11.68 -0.66 2.16
C VAL A 93 12.54 -0.61 3.42
N ARG A 94 12.08 0.10 4.45
CA ARG A 94 12.66 0.01 5.79
C ARG A 94 11.83 -0.97 6.63
N ILE A 95 12.42 -2.09 7.00
CA ILE A 95 11.87 -3.02 7.99
C ILE A 95 12.69 -2.84 9.26
N ALA A 96 12.18 -2.06 10.22
CA ALA A 96 12.87 -1.83 11.48
C ALA A 96 12.11 -2.49 12.64
N ASP A 97 12.84 -3.22 13.48
CA ASP A 97 12.39 -3.51 14.84
C ASP A 97 12.52 -2.21 15.66
N ALA A 98 11.56 -1.92 16.54
CA ALA A 98 11.41 -0.63 17.22
C ALA A 98 12.65 -0.20 18.05
N GLY A 99 13.62 -1.10 18.24
CA GLY A 99 14.88 -0.84 18.96
C GLY A 99 16.04 -0.28 18.14
N ASN A 100 15.97 -0.24 16.80
CA ASN A 100 17.06 0.30 15.99
C ASN A 100 16.70 1.65 15.32
N VAL A 101 17.12 2.73 15.97
CA VAL A 101 16.85 4.13 15.57
C VAL A 101 17.85 4.70 14.55
N ASN A 102 18.95 4.01 14.28
CA ASN A 102 19.91 4.43 13.26
C ASN A 102 19.42 3.99 11.87
N GLY A 103 19.50 4.87 10.88
CA GLY A 103 19.26 4.50 9.49
C GLY A 103 20.37 3.58 8.97
N PRO A 104 20.10 2.78 7.92
CA PRO A 104 21.14 1.98 7.28
C PRO A 104 22.26 2.87 6.73
N ASP A 105 23.49 2.38 6.73
CA ASP A 105 24.68 3.02 6.18
C ASP A 105 24.46 3.31 4.68
N PRO A 106 24.77 4.53 4.20
CA PRO A 106 24.55 4.91 2.80
C PRO A 106 25.29 4.05 1.78
N SER A 107 26.33 3.33 2.20
CA SER A 107 27.17 2.49 1.35
C SER A 107 26.80 0.99 1.44
N ALA A 108 25.89 0.62 2.34
CA ALA A 108 25.50 -0.77 2.50
C ALA A 108 24.52 -1.21 1.41
N ALA A 109 24.89 -2.23 0.64
CA ALA A 109 23.97 -2.90 -0.28
C ALA A 109 22.88 -3.70 0.48
N LEU A 110 23.19 -4.16 1.70
CA LEU A 110 22.24 -4.75 2.64
C LEU A 110 22.79 -4.58 4.06
N GLU A 111 22.02 -3.95 4.95
CA GLU A 111 22.34 -3.86 6.38
C GLU A 111 21.18 -4.37 7.22
N VAL A 112 21.50 -5.23 8.19
CA VAL A 112 20.57 -5.64 9.24
C VAL A 112 21.20 -5.32 10.58
N ALA A 113 20.85 -4.14 11.10
CA ALA A 113 21.25 -3.71 12.43
C ALA A 113 20.12 -4.01 13.42
N SER A 114 20.39 -4.87 14.38
CA SER A 114 19.48 -5.23 15.47
C SER A 114 20.31 -5.58 16.71
N THR A 115 19.82 -5.25 17.89
CA THR A 115 20.43 -5.61 19.18
C THR A 115 19.76 -6.83 19.83
N THR A 116 18.66 -7.30 19.24
CA THR A 116 17.74 -8.31 19.79
C THR A 116 17.46 -9.45 18.80
N GLY A 117 17.88 -9.30 17.55
CA GLY A 117 17.65 -10.27 16.47
C GLY A 117 18.79 -10.32 15.45
N ALA A 118 18.67 -11.22 14.49
CA ALA A 118 19.64 -11.43 13.40
C ALA A 118 18.90 -11.78 12.10
N VAL A 119 19.63 -11.82 10.98
CA VAL A 119 19.10 -12.36 9.73
C VAL A 119 18.87 -13.85 9.88
N LEU A 120 17.62 -14.28 9.69
CA LEU A 120 17.29 -15.69 9.57
C LEU A 120 17.23 -16.06 8.08
N PHE A 121 18.18 -16.86 7.62
CA PHE A 121 18.10 -17.50 6.31
C PHE A 121 17.00 -18.57 6.29
N PRO A 122 16.45 -18.96 5.12
CA PRO A 122 15.42 -20.00 5.03
C PRO A 122 15.79 -21.25 5.84
N ARG A 123 14.87 -21.71 6.70
CA ARG A 123 15.05 -22.95 7.47
C ARG A 123 14.49 -24.12 6.67
N LEU A 124 15.36 -24.92 6.09
CA LEU A 124 14.99 -26.07 5.26
C LEU A 124 15.50 -27.36 5.91
N SER A 125 14.74 -28.45 5.75
CA SER A 125 15.27 -29.80 5.94
C SER A 125 16.22 -30.17 4.80
N THR A 126 17.05 -31.20 4.98
CA THR A 126 17.94 -31.75 3.93
C THR A 126 17.20 -32.00 2.62
N GLY A 127 16.01 -32.62 2.68
CA GLY A 127 15.21 -32.89 1.49
C GLY A 127 14.69 -31.63 0.78
N GLN A 128 14.36 -30.57 1.51
CA GLN A 128 13.93 -29.30 0.92
C GLN A 128 15.11 -28.50 0.37
N ARG A 129 16.27 -28.57 1.03
CA ARG A 129 17.52 -27.98 0.58
C ARG A 129 17.97 -28.59 -0.74
N ASP A 130 18.02 -29.92 -0.80
CA ASP A 130 18.48 -30.68 -1.97
C ASP A 130 17.52 -30.56 -3.15
N ALA A 131 16.26 -30.20 -2.88
CA ALA A 131 15.26 -29.88 -3.89
C ALA A 131 15.38 -28.44 -4.46
N LEU A 132 16.25 -27.59 -3.90
CA LEU A 132 16.49 -26.26 -4.46
C LEU A 132 17.34 -26.35 -5.75
N THR A 133 16.84 -25.79 -6.84
CA THR A 133 17.63 -25.61 -8.06
C THR A 133 18.57 -24.41 -7.88
N GLY A 134 19.88 -24.68 -7.81
CA GLY A 134 20.91 -23.65 -7.69
C GLY A 134 20.86 -22.60 -8.80
N THR A 135 20.83 -21.32 -8.42
CA THR A 135 21.08 -20.17 -9.31
C THR A 135 22.29 -19.39 -8.77
N PRO A 136 23.15 -18.80 -9.62
CA PRO A 136 24.30 -18.01 -9.14
C PRO A 136 23.90 -16.93 -8.13
N GLY A 137 24.63 -16.85 -7.00
CA GLY A 137 24.38 -15.90 -5.92
C GLY A 137 23.50 -16.39 -4.78
N MET A 138 22.94 -17.61 -4.87
CA MET A 138 22.14 -18.19 -3.80
C MET A 138 23.02 -18.63 -2.61
N VAL A 139 22.64 -18.23 -1.39
CA VAL A 139 23.24 -18.68 -0.13
C VAL A 139 22.29 -19.69 0.53
N VAL A 140 22.74 -20.92 0.74
CA VAL A 140 21.96 -22.00 1.36
C VAL A 140 22.69 -22.48 2.62
N TYR A 141 21.99 -22.49 3.76
CA TYR A 141 22.54 -22.94 5.05
C TYR A 141 21.86 -24.24 5.50
N ASN A 142 22.64 -25.25 5.90
CA ASN A 142 22.13 -26.49 6.50
C ASN A 142 22.40 -26.47 8.01
N THR A 143 21.40 -26.86 8.81
CA THR A 143 21.56 -26.95 10.28
C THR A 143 22.01 -28.34 10.75
N ASP A 144 21.99 -29.33 9.87
CA ASP A 144 22.56 -30.67 10.05
C ASP A 144 23.57 -30.93 8.91
N ASP A 145 24.27 -32.07 8.87
CA ASP A 145 25.26 -32.37 7.80
C ASP A 145 24.60 -32.60 6.42
#